data_AF-A0A2W6ZJF2-F1
#
_entry.id   AF-A0A2W6ZJF2-F1
#
_cell.length_a   1.000
_cell.length_b   1.000
_cell.length_c   1.000
_cell.angle_alpha   90.00
_cell.angle_beta   90.00
_cell.angle_gamma   90.00
#
_symmetry.space_group_name_H-M   'P 1'
#
loop_
_entity.id
_entity.type
_entity.pdbx_description
1 polymer ?
#
loop_
_entity_poly.entity_id
_entity_poly.type
_entity_poly.pdbx_seq_one_letter_code
_entity_poly.pdbx_strand_id
1 'polypeptide(L)'
;MNAGVPDGLRQQVRLDAYTTWKVGGEAQWFAEPAQTAELISLADWSSRQGLPLQLIGAGSNLLISDEGLEGLVLCNRRLQAASL
;
A
#
# COMPACT_ATOMS: atom_id res chain seq x y z
N MET A 1 -13.49 5.06 19.50
CA MET A 1 -14.19 4.30 18.44
C MET A 1 -13.14 3.40 17.81
N ASN A 2 -13.18 2.09 18.07
CA ASN A 2 -12.25 1.14 17.44
C ASN A 2 -12.59 1.09 15.95
N ALA A 3 -11.93 1.93 15.15
CA ALA A 3 -11.92 1.74 13.72
C ALA A 3 -11.19 0.40 13.49
N GLY A 4 -11.97 -0.64 13.21
CA GLY A 4 -11.44 -1.96 12.91
C GLY A 4 -10.43 -1.88 11.78
N VAL A 5 -9.46 -2.79 11.78
CA VAL A 5 -8.50 -2.93 10.69
C VAL A 5 -9.26 -3.17 9.38
N PRO A 6 -9.03 -2.39 8.31
CA PRO A 6 -9.69 -2.60 7.03
C PRO A 6 -9.36 -3.96 6.43
N ASP A 7 -10.30 -4.53 5.68
CA ASP A 7 -10.10 -5.77 4.96
C ASP A 7 -8.95 -5.66 3.94
N GLY A 8 -8.21 -6.75 3.76
CA GLY A 8 -7.11 -6.83 2.78
C GLY A 8 -5.80 -6.18 3.21
N LEU A 9 -5.74 -5.61 4.42
CA LEU A 9 -4.52 -5.06 5.00
C LEU A 9 -3.57 -6.17 5.46
N ARG A 10 -2.31 -6.13 5.04
CA ARG A 10 -1.26 -7.10 5.39
C ARG A 10 -0.07 -6.40 6.03
N GLN A 11 0.63 -7.09 6.93
CA GLN A 11 1.86 -6.60 7.57
C GLN A 11 3.11 -7.22 6.91
N GLN A 12 4.23 -6.50 7.00
CA GLN A 12 5.58 -7.02 6.67
C GLN A 12 5.66 -7.65 5.28
N VAL A 13 5.07 -6.98 4.28
CA VAL A 13 5.03 -7.49 2.90
C VAL A 13 6.29 -7.06 2.17
N ARG A 14 7.08 -8.03 1.67
CA ARG A 14 8.23 -7.72 0.81
C ARG A 14 7.81 -7.08 -0.50
N LEU A 15 8.46 -5.96 -0.82
CA LEU A 15 8.13 -5.12 -1.98
C LEU A 15 8.86 -5.52 -3.25
N ASP A 16 9.88 -6.37 -3.17
CA ASP A 16 10.52 -6.99 -4.34
C ASP A 16 9.56 -7.75 -5.25
N ALA A 17 8.51 -8.36 -4.68
CA ALA A 17 7.43 -9.02 -5.43
C ALA A 17 6.53 -8.03 -6.20
N TYR A 18 6.70 -6.74 -5.96
CA TYR A 18 5.90 -5.64 -6.51
C TYR A 18 6.71 -4.63 -7.34
N THR A 19 8.01 -4.87 -7.54
CA THR A 19 8.88 -4.04 -8.40
C THR A 19 9.45 -4.87 -9.55
N THR A 20 9.60 -4.26 -10.74
CA THR A 20 10.19 -4.95 -11.90
C THR A 20 11.65 -5.32 -11.66
N TRP A 21 12.37 -4.48 -10.91
CA TRP A 21 13.76 -4.70 -10.55
C TRP A 21 13.96 -5.79 -9.48
N LYS A 22 12.87 -6.30 -8.89
CA LYS A 22 12.88 -7.31 -7.82
C LYS A 22 13.73 -6.90 -6.61
N VAL A 23 13.62 -5.62 -6.25
CA VAL A 23 14.27 -5.03 -5.08
C VAL A 23 13.23 -4.35 -4.19
N GLY A 24 13.55 -4.21 -2.91
CA GLY A 24 12.67 -3.60 -1.91
C GLY A 24 12.46 -4.48 -0.70
N GLY A 25 12.67 -3.89 0.48
CA GLY A 25 12.42 -4.48 1.78
C GLY A 25 10.93 -4.63 2.10
N GLU A 26 10.61 -4.70 3.39
CA GLU A 26 9.23 -4.87 3.85
C GLU A 26 8.47 -3.55 3.89
N ALA A 27 7.22 -3.53 3.41
CA ALA A 27 6.26 -2.55 3.82
C ALA A 27 5.74 -2.90 5.22
N GLN A 28 5.75 -1.94 6.16
CA GLN A 28 5.16 -2.13 7.48
C GLN A 28 3.69 -2.59 7.35
N TRP A 29 2.92 -1.88 6.52
CA TRP A 29 1.58 -2.26 6.10
C TRP A 29 1.43 -2.17 4.58
N PHE A 30 0.66 -3.08 4.00
CA PHE A 30 0.46 -3.17 2.57
C PHE A 30 -0.97 -3.56 2.21
N ALA A 31 -1.53 -2.93 1.17
CA ALA A 31 -2.80 -3.33 0.58
C ALA A 31 -2.86 -3.08 -0.94
N GLU A 32 -3.71 -3.85 -1.63
CA GLU A 32 -3.98 -3.74 -3.07
C GLU A 32 -5.47 -3.49 -3.28
N PRO A 33 -5.97 -2.26 -3.06
CA PRO A 33 -7.37 -1.96 -3.24
C PRO A 33 -7.80 -2.23 -4.68
N ALA A 34 -9.00 -2.77 -4.87
CA ALA A 34 -9.60 -3.00 -6.17
C ALA A 34 -10.67 -1.93 -6.51
N GLN A 35 -11.12 -1.18 -5.50
CA GLN A 35 -12.18 -0.18 -5.62
C GLN A 35 -11.83 1.13 -4.90
N THR A 36 -12.35 2.25 -5.39
CA THR A 36 -12.12 3.58 -4.79
C THR A 36 -12.56 3.63 -3.31
N ALA A 37 -13.64 2.94 -2.95
CA ALA A 37 -14.11 2.86 -1.56
C ALA A 37 -13.07 2.20 -0.63
N GLU A 38 -12.41 1.14 -1.09
CA GLU A 38 -11.34 0.45 -0.33
C GLU A 38 -10.13 1.39 -0.16
N LEU A 39 -9.72 2.07 -1.24
CA LEU A 39 -8.64 3.06 -1.20
C LEU A 39 -8.92 4.16 -0.17
N ILE A 40 -10.13 4.72 -0.16
CA ILE A 40 -10.54 5.77 0.78
C ILE A 40 -10.53 5.24 2.22
N SER A 41 -11.07 4.05 2.46
CA SER A 41 -11.08 3.42 3.78
C SER A 41 -9.67 3.18 4.32
N LEU A 42 -8.74 2.75 3.46
CA LEU A 42 -7.34 2.50 3.82
C LEU A 42 -6.59 3.81 4.11
N ALA A 43 -6.81 4.85 3.31
CA ALA A 43 -6.22 6.17 3.53
C ALA A 43 -6.71 6.83 4.83
N ASP A 44 -8.02 6.77 5.11
CA ASP A 44 -8.60 7.26 6.37
C ASP A 44 -8.08 6.47 7.57
N TRP A 45 -7.98 5.14 7.46
CA TRP A 45 -7.36 4.31 8.50
C TRP A 45 -5.91 4.73 8.77
N SER A 46 -5.07 4.87 7.74
CA SER A 46 -3.67 5.31 7.89
C SER A 46 -3.57 6.67 8.59
N SER A 47 -4.43 7.62 8.19
CA SER A 47 -4.49 8.95 8.79
C SER A 47 -4.84 8.90 10.27
N ARG A 48 -5.84 8.09 10.66
CA ARG A 48 -6.23 7.92 12.07
C ARG A 48 -5.16 7.23 12.92
N GLN A 49 -4.35 6.36 12.33
CA GLN A 49 -3.21 5.74 13.01
C GLN A 49 -1.96 6.65 13.06
N GLY A 50 -1.96 7.80 12.37
CA GLY A 50 -0.78 8.65 12.24
C GLY A 50 0.34 8.01 11.42
N LEU A 51 0.01 7.07 10.52
CA LEU A 51 0.98 6.35 9.70
C LEU A 51 1.24 7.09 8.37
N PRO A 52 2.51 7.19 7.93
CA PRO A 52 2.84 7.65 6.59
C PRO A 52 2.10 6.83 5.53
N LEU A 53 1.60 7.47 4.48
CA LEU A 53 0.91 6.80 3.37
C LEU A 53 1.73 6.96 2.09
N GLN A 54 2.00 5.84 1.42
CA GLN A 54 2.77 5.79 0.18
C GLN A 54 1.98 5.02 -0.89
N LEU A 55 1.96 5.56 -2.11
CA LEU A 55 1.27 4.94 -3.24
C LEU A 55 2.29 4.40 -4.25
N ILE A 56 2.14 3.14 -4.63
CA ILE A 56 2.91 2.51 -5.69
C ILE A 56 2.02 2.00 -6.81
N GLY A 57 2.54 2.05 -8.03
CA GLY A 57 1.90 1.45 -9.21
C GLY A 57 2.30 -0.02 -9.38
N ALA A 58 2.50 -0.44 -10.63
CA ALA A 58 3.01 -1.77 -10.97
C ALA A 58 4.54 -1.93 -10.74
N GLY A 59 5.22 -0.90 -10.25
CA GLY A 59 6.64 -0.97 -9.85
C GLY A 59 7.67 -1.01 -11.00
N SER A 60 7.31 -0.60 -12.21
CA SER A 60 8.23 -0.59 -13.37
C SER A 60 9.36 0.44 -13.28
N ASN A 61 9.18 1.48 -12.48
CA ASN A 61 10.16 2.54 -12.26
C ASN A 61 10.39 2.83 -10.77
N LEU A 62 10.45 1.78 -9.95
CA LEU A 62 10.71 1.89 -8.51
C LEU A 62 11.98 1.11 -8.14
N LEU A 63 12.84 1.77 -7.36
CA LEU A 63 13.97 1.19 -6.65
C LEU A 63 13.75 1.45 -5.16
N ILE A 64 13.25 0.44 -4.45
CA ILE A 64 12.92 0.54 -3.03
C ILE A 64 14.10 -0.02 -2.23
N SER A 65 14.49 0.66 -1.15
CA SER A 65 15.57 0.22 -0.26
C SER A 65 15.23 -1.12 0.39
N ASP A 66 16.24 -1.94 0.69
CA ASP A 66 16.09 -3.17 1.48
C ASP A 66 15.70 -2.89 2.94
N GLU A 67 15.88 -1.65 3.41
CA GLU A 67 15.38 -1.18 4.72
C GLU A 67 13.83 -1.16 4.78
N GLY A 68 13.15 -1.22 3.63
CA GLY A 68 11.69 -1.23 3.57
C GLY A 68 11.05 0.14 3.64
N LEU A 69 9.74 0.17 3.89
CA LEU A 69 8.92 1.38 3.93
C LEU A 69 8.06 1.38 5.19
N GLU A 70 8.18 2.45 5.99
CA GLU A 70 7.32 2.71 7.14
C GLU A 70 5.92 3.16 6.73
N GLY A 71 4.93 2.84 7.56
CA GLY A 71 3.53 3.19 7.36
C GLY A 71 2.80 2.27 6.40
N LEU A 72 1.81 2.82 5.68
CA LEU A 72 0.96 2.12 4.75
C LEU A 72 1.43 2.32 3.31
N VAL A 73 1.72 1.23 2.62
CA VAL A 73 1.95 1.18 1.17
C VAL A 73 0.70 0.67 0.47
N LEU A 74 0.13 1.47 -0.43
CA LEU A 74 -1.01 1.09 -1.27
C LEU A 74 -0.55 0.85 -2.70
N CYS A 75 -0.82 -0.35 -3.23
CA CYS A 75 -0.49 -0.70 -4.61
C CYS A 75 -1.74 -0.64 -5.50
N ASN A 76 -1.77 0.36 -6.39
CA ASN A 76 -2.95 0.66 -7.22
C ASN A 76 -3.08 -0.24 -8.48
N ARG A 77 -2.29 -1.33 -8.59
CA ARG A 77 -2.30 -2.21 -9.77
C ARG A 77 -3.65 -2.93 -10.00
N ARG A 78 -4.51 -3.01 -8.99
CA ARG A 78 -5.84 -3.64 -9.06
C ARG A 78 -6.98 -2.63 -9.23
N LEU A 79 -6.71 -1.33 -9.08
CA LEU A 79 -7.70 -0.30 -9.32
C LEU A 79 -7.89 -0.13 -10.83
N GLN A 80 -9.09 -0.42 -11.32
CA GLN A 80 -9.48 -0.18 -12.72
C GLN A 80 -10.53 0.91 -12.80
N ALA A 81 -10.44 1.74 -13.86
CA ALA A 81 -11.43 2.75 -14.21
C ALA A 81 -11.82 3.69 -13.05
N ALA A 82 -10.85 4.38 -12.45
CA ALA A 82 -11.16 5.49 -11.56
C ALA A 82 -11.82 6.61 -12.38
N SER A 83 -13.11 6.83 -12.18
CA SER A 83 -13.80 8.03 -12.69
C SER A 83 -13.34 9.21 -11.83
N LEU A 84 -12.62 10.16 -12.44
CA LEU A 84 -12.23 11.45 -11.85
C LEU A 84 -13.26 12.52 -12.21
#